data_AF-R5X264-F1
#
_entry.id   AF-R5X264-F1
#
_cell.length_a   1.000
_cell.length_b   1.000
_cell.length_c   1.000
_cell.angle_alpha   90.00
_cell.angle_beta   90.00
_cell.angle_gamma   90.00
#
_symmetry.space_group_name_H-M   'P 1'
#
loop_
_entity.id
_entity.type
_entity.pdbx_description
1 polymer ?
#
loop_
_entity_poly.entity_id
_entity_poly.type
_entity_poly.pdbx_seq_one_letter_code
_entity_poly.pdbx_strand_id
1 'polypeptide(L)'
;MKNRGFSLIEIVVAVAIMGILSGIIGLQLRSYIAKSKDTKAVATLNTLRVAAQLYQLENEKPLIEDSSKYEDKEEIKKALEKLEPYLDNNAKAIIKEPEMAIGGSREVKSNGDLGKIKYGGKVKITFKDPNGNNSDDGYYMWLKQDDGTENGDIKGNKWIEF
;
A
#
# COMPACT_ATOMS: atom_id res chain seq x y z
N MET A 1 -25.50 52.71 -12.92
CA MET A 1 -24.91 51.39 -13.28
C MET A 1 -25.94 50.32 -12.96
N LYS A 2 -26.32 49.46 -13.90
CA LYS A 2 -27.38 48.45 -13.68
C LYS A 2 -26.72 47.21 -13.09
N ASN A 3 -26.88 46.99 -11.78
CA ASN A 3 -26.41 45.77 -11.12
C ASN A 3 -27.25 44.61 -11.64
N ARG A 4 -26.71 43.83 -12.58
CA ARG A 4 -27.35 42.60 -13.05
C ARG A 4 -27.14 41.54 -11.96
N GLY A 5 -28.19 41.26 -11.20
CA GLY A 5 -28.23 40.10 -10.32
C GLY A 5 -28.47 38.82 -11.12
N PHE A 6 -28.06 37.68 -10.56
CA PHE A 6 -28.40 36.37 -11.10
C PHE A 6 -29.91 36.11 -11.01
N SER A 7 -30.47 35.50 -12.05
CA SER A 7 -31.85 35.04 -12.06
C SER A 7 -32.01 33.78 -11.21
N LEU A 8 -33.19 33.61 -10.62
CA LEU A 8 -33.52 32.43 -9.80
C LEU A 8 -33.36 31.13 -10.61
N ILE A 9 -33.76 31.14 -11.89
CA ILE A 9 -33.61 29.98 -12.77
C ILE A 9 -32.14 29.63 -13.04
N GLU A 10 -31.25 30.64 -13.14
CA GLU A 10 -29.83 30.41 -13.37
C GLU A 10 -29.18 29.71 -12.18
N ILE A 11 -29.54 30.10 -10.96
CA ILE A 11 -29.07 29.45 -9.73
C ILE A 11 -29.59 28.00 -9.66
N VAL A 12 -30.89 27.78 -9.95
CA VAL A 12 -31.48 26.43 -9.91
C VAL A 12 -30.82 25.49 -10.91
N VAL A 13 -30.60 25.94 -12.14
CA VAL A 13 -29.91 25.14 -13.17
C VAL A 13 -28.46 24.88 -12.77
N ALA A 14 -27.75 25.88 -12.24
CA ALA A 14 -26.37 25.70 -11.79
C ALA A 14 -26.24 24.66 -10.67
N VAL A 15 -27.12 24.71 -9.66
CA VAL A 15 -27.12 23.73 -8.55
C VAL A 15 -27.48 22.33 -9.05
N ALA A 16 -28.43 22.21 -9.98
CA ALA A 16 -28.77 20.92 -10.58
C ALA A 16 -27.57 20.29 -11.31
N ILE A 17 -26.83 21.08 -12.11
CA ILE A 17 -25.63 20.61 -12.80
C ILE A 17 -24.53 20.22 -11.79
N MET A 18 -24.28 21.05 -10.77
CA MET A 18 -23.31 20.74 -9.71
C MET A 18 -23.66 19.45 -8.95
N GLY A 19 -24.95 19.19 -8.70
CA GLY A 19 -25.42 17.97 -8.06
C GLY A 19 -25.11 16.71 -8.88
N ILE A 20 -25.41 16.73 -10.18
CA ILE A 20 -25.14 15.60 -11.09
C ILE A 20 -23.63 15.33 -11.20
N LEU A 21 -22.82 16.38 -11.40
CA LEU A 21 -21.36 16.26 -11.51
C LEU A 21 -20.74 15.70 -10.23
N SER A 22 -21.19 16.16 -9.06
CA SER A 22 -20.68 15.71 -7.76
C SER A 22 -20.88 14.20 -7.55
N GLY A 23 -22.00 13.65 -8.02
CA GLY A 23 -22.28 12.21 -7.94
C GLY A 23 -21.27 11.36 -8.72
N ILE A 24 -20.89 11.77 -9.93
CA ILE A 24 -19.95 11.03 -10.78
C ILE A 24 -18.52 11.12 -10.23
N ILE A 25 -18.10 12.31 -9.83
CA ILE A 25 -16.73 12.58 -9.37
C ILE A 25 -16.42 11.78 -8.09
N GLY A 26 -17.39 11.60 -7.19
CA GLY A 26 -17.19 10.87 -5.93
C GLY A 26 -16.70 9.42 -6.13
N LEU A 27 -17.23 8.70 -7.11
CA LEU A 27 -16.84 7.31 -7.40
C LEU A 27 -15.40 7.23 -7.95
N GLN A 28 -15.04 8.16 -8.83
CA GLN A 28 -13.69 8.24 -9.37
C GLN A 28 -12.68 8.60 -8.27
N LEU A 29 -13.01 9.61 -7.46
CA LEU A 29 -12.18 10.06 -6.35
C LEU A 29 -11.86 8.92 -5.38
N ARG A 30 -12.86 8.08 -5.04
CA ARG A 30 -12.63 6.91 -4.19
C ARG A 30 -11.58 5.96 -4.77
N SER A 31 -11.66 5.67 -6.07
CA SER A 31 -10.67 4.82 -6.77
C SER A 31 -9.28 5.45 -6.79
N TYR A 32 -9.18 6.76 -7.00
CA TYR A 32 -7.91 7.49 -6.97
C TYR A 32 -7.26 7.49 -5.58
N ILE A 33 -8.03 7.74 -4.53
CA ILE A 33 -7.54 7.66 -3.14
C ILE A 33 -7.07 6.25 -2.84
N ALA A 34 -7.81 5.23 -3.31
CA ALA A 34 -7.41 3.85 -3.10
C ALA A 34 -6.06 3.53 -3.79
N LYS A 35 -5.91 3.88 -5.08
CA LYS A 35 -4.64 3.74 -5.82
C LYS A 35 -3.48 4.45 -5.14
N SER A 36 -3.72 5.64 -4.58
CA SER A 36 -2.71 6.41 -3.86
C SER A 36 -2.23 5.70 -2.59
N LYS A 37 -3.15 5.11 -1.82
CA LYS A 37 -2.80 4.30 -0.64
C LYS A 37 -2.01 3.04 -1.01
N ASP A 38 -2.41 2.33 -2.06
CA ASP A 38 -1.69 1.16 -2.55
C ASP A 38 -0.25 1.54 -2.98
N THR A 39 -0.13 2.65 -3.74
CA THR A 39 1.18 3.19 -4.17
C THR A 39 2.03 3.59 -2.97
N LYS A 40 1.43 4.16 -1.92
CA LYS A 40 2.14 4.50 -0.69
C LYS A 40 2.69 3.24 0.01
N ALA A 41 1.93 2.15 0.05
CA ALA A 41 2.39 0.89 0.65
C ALA A 41 3.57 0.30 -0.13
N VAL A 42 3.51 0.30 -1.46
CA VAL A 42 4.61 -0.17 -2.32
C VAL A 42 5.85 0.75 -2.20
N ALA A 43 5.66 2.07 -2.20
CA ALA A 43 6.76 3.01 -2.02
C ALA A 43 7.45 2.83 -0.66
N THR A 44 6.66 2.56 0.38
CA THR A 44 7.17 2.27 1.72
C THR A 44 8.02 1.00 1.76
N LEU A 45 7.55 -0.08 1.13
CA LEU A 45 8.34 -1.31 0.98
C LEU A 45 9.70 -1.02 0.33
N ASN A 46 9.71 -0.23 -0.74
CA ASN A 46 10.94 0.13 -1.45
C ASN A 46 11.89 0.96 -0.57
N THR A 47 11.38 1.92 0.20
CA THR A 47 12.19 2.66 1.19
C THR A 47 12.82 1.72 2.21
N LEU A 48 12.05 0.77 2.74
CA LEU A 48 12.57 -0.22 3.69
C LEU A 48 13.63 -1.13 3.07
N ARG A 49 13.45 -1.56 1.81
CA ARG A 49 14.46 -2.37 1.10
C ARG A 49 15.77 -1.61 0.89
N VAL A 50 15.71 -0.33 0.53
CA VAL A 50 16.91 0.50 0.42
C VAL A 50 17.61 0.64 1.78
N ALA A 51 16.85 0.86 2.84
CA ALA A 51 17.41 0.89 4.21
C ALA A 51 18.04 -0.47 4.60
N ALA A 52 17.41 -1.58 4.24
CA ALA A 52 17.94 -2.93 4.46
C ALA A 52 19.27 -3.17 3.75
N GLN A 53 19.39 -2.70 2.50
CA GLN A 53 20.64 -2.77 1.74
C GLN A 53 21.75 -1.95 2.40
N LEU A 54 21.43 -0.76 2.91
CA LEU A 54 22.40 0.08 3.63
C LEU A 54 22.85 -0.59 4.94
N TYR A 55 21.91 -1.13 5.72
CA TYR A 55 22.22 -1.88 6.94
C TYR A 55 23.15 -3.06 6.66
N GLN A 56 22.85 -3.83 5.60
CA GLN A 56 23.66 -4.97 5.20
C GLN A 56 25.08 -4.56 4.81
N LEU A 57 25.24 -3.45 4.08
CA LEU A 57 26.54 -2.96 3.67
C LEU A 57 27.42 -2.58 4.86
N GLU A 58 26.83 -2.06 5.94
CA GLU A 58 27.55 -1.64 7.14
C GLU A 58 27.79 -2.77 8.15
N ASN A 59 26.86 -3.72 8.27
CA ASN A 59 26.86 -4.71 9.34
C ASN A 59 27.14 -6.15 8.87
N GLU A 60 27.19 -6.39 7.56
CA GLU A 60 27.45 -7.70 6.93
C GLU A 60 26.50 -8.82 7.38
N LYS A 61 25.29 -8.47 7.84
CA LYS A 61 24.31 -9.39 8.44
C LYS A 61 22.90 -9.19 7.89
N PRO A 62 22.08 -10.26 7.84
CA PRO A 62 20.68 -10.15 7.49
C PRO A 62 19.89 -9.47 8.62
N LEU A 63 18.68 -8.99 8.28
CA LEU A 63 17.80 -8.38 9.27
C LEU A 63 17.25 -9.43 10.23
N ILE A 64 16.99 -10.64 9.73
CA ILE A 64 16.61 -11.83 10.51
C ILE A 64 17.53 -13.00 10.13
N GLU A 65 18.28 -13.52 11.10
CA GLU A 65 19.23 -14.63 10.90
C GLU A 65 18.56 -16.01 10.90
N ASP A 66 17.43 -16.14 11.59
CA ASP A 66 16.71 -17.41 11.76
C ASP A 66 15.51 -17.47 10.82
N SER A 67 15.58 -18.36 9.81
CA SER A 67 14.55 -18.51 8.78
C SER A 67 13.21 -19.00 9.30
N SER A 68 13.16 -19.63 10.48
CA SER A 68 11.89 -20.01 11.10
C SER A 68 11.06 -18.81 11.56
N LYS A 69 11.67 -17.62 11.63
CA LYS A 69 11.09 -16.38 12.17
C LYS A 69 10.72 -15.35 11.11
N TYR A 70 10.78 -15.68 9.83
CA TYR A 70 10.46 -14.75 8.73
C TYR A 70 8.99 -14.30 8.65
N GLU A 71 8.10 -14.97 9.39
CA GLU A 71 6.70 -14.58 9.57
C GLU A 71 6.38 -14.17 11.02
N ASP A 72 7.36 -14.18 11.93
CA ASP A 72 7.15 -13.81 13.33
C ASP A 72 7.04 -12.29 13.47
N LYS A 73 5.91 -11.83 14.04
CA LYS A 73 5.59 -10.40 14.13
C LYS A 73 6.58 -9.63 15.00
N GLU A 74 7.12 -10.24 16.06
CA GLU A 74 8.05 -9.57 16.96
C GLU A 74 9.44 -9.45 16.33
N GLU A 75 9.88 -10.49 15.63
CA GLU A 75 11.18 -10.51 14.94
C GLU A 75 11.18 -9.61 13.72
N ILE A 76 10.09 -9.57 12.95
CA ILE A 76 9.88 -8.58 11.89
C ILE A 76 9.95 -7.17 12.47
N LYS A 77 9.31 -6.92 13.63
CA LYS A 77 9.38 -5.60 14.26
C LYS A 77 10.81 -5.23 14.65
N LYS A 78 11.55 -6.13 15.31
CA LYS A 78 12.97 -5.91 15.66
C LYS A 78 13.83 -5.66 14.42
N ALA A 79 13.57 -6.40 13.34
CA ALA A 79 14.24 -6.21 12.06
C ALA A 79 13.99 -4.81 11.49
N LEU A 80 12.75 -4.32 11.54
CA LEU A 80 12.42 -2.96 11.11
C LEU A 80 13.00 -1.88 12.02
N GLU A 81 13.11 -2.12 13.34
CA GLU A 81 13.76 -1.21 14.28
C GLU A 81 15.25 -1.02 13.95
N LYS A 82 15.96 -2.06 13.48
CA LYS A 82 17.35 -1.95 13.00
C LYS A 82 17.50 -0.97 11.83
N LEU A 83 16.43 -0.75 11.06
CA LEU A 83 16.42 0.14 9.90
C LEU A 83 16.20 1.60 10.28
N GLU A 84 15.76 1.91 11.50
CA GLU A 84 15.44 3.27 11.93
C GLU A 84 16.55 4.32 11.67
N PRO A 85 17.85 4.01 11.86
CA PRO A 85 18.93 4.96 11.57
C PRO A 85 19.04 5.35 10.09
N TYR A 86 18.57 4.49 9.19
CA TYR A 86 18.65 4.66 7.74
C TYR A 86 17.37 5.24 7.14
N LEU A 87 16.37 5.53 7.98
CA LEU A 87 15.05 5.99 7.57
C LEU A 87 14.84 7.47 7.92
N ASP A 88 14.39 8.23 6.94
CA ASP A 88 13.96 9.62 7.16
C ASP A 88 12.81 9.69 8.18
N ASN A 89 12.66 10.82 8.85
CA ASN A 89 11.63 11.02 9.88
C ASN A 89 10.19 10.67 9.42
N ASN A 90 9.91 10.73 8.11
CA ASN A 90 8.62 10.33 7.54
C ASN A 90 8.40 8.80 7.50
N ALA A 91 9.47 8.00 7.44
CA ALA A 91 9.42 6.55 7.40
C ALA A 91 9.41 5.90 8.80
N LYS A 92 9.83 6.63 9.84
CA LYS A 92 9.80 6.17 11.24
C LYS A 92 8.41 5.80 11.77
N ALA A 93 7.35 6.40 11.20
CA ALA A 93 5.97 6.06 11.56
C ALA A 93 5.55 4.64 11.16
N ILE A 94 6.27 4.01 10.23
CA ILE A 94 5.94 2.72 9.62
C ILE A 94 6.52 1.56 10.44
N ILE A 95 7.51 1.82 11.30
CA ILE A 95 8.19 0.82 12.14
C ILE A 95 7.28 0.31 13.27
N LYS A 96 6.26 1.09 13.67
CA LYS A 96 5.42 0.77 14.84
C LYS A 96 4.52 -0.45 14.63
N GLU A 97 4.04 -0.65 13.41
CA GLU A 97 3.22 -1.79 13.04
C GLU A 97 3.68 -2.27 11.65
N PRO A 98 4.18 -3.51 11.50
CA PRO A 98 4.62 -4.07 10.20
C PRO A 98 3.41 -4.40 9.28
N GLU A 99 2.38 -3.56 9.34
CA GLU A 99 1.15 -3.65 8.58
C GLU A 99 0.89 -2.29 7.94
N MET A 100 0.50 -2.30 6.67
CA MET A 100 0.19 -1.09 5.92
C MET A 100 -1.25 -1.13 5.46
N ALA A 101 -1.99 -0.08 5.77
CA ALA A 101 -3.34 0.11 5.26
C ALA A 101 -3.29 0.39 3.75
N ILE A 102 -4.05 -0.38 2.99
CA ILE A 102 -4.19 -0.20 1.54
C ILE A 102 -5.53 0.45 1.20
N GLY A 103 -5.62 0.93 -0.03
CA GLY A 103 -6.81 1.57 -0.56
C GLY A 103 -7.87 0.59 -1.03
N GLY A 104 -7.43 -0.54 -1.56
CA GLY A 104 -8.29 -1.65 -1.93
C GLY A 104 -7.49 -2.81 -2.51
N SER A 105 -8.15 -3.94 -2.64
CA SER A 105 -7.59 -5.14 -3.24
C SER A 105 -8.61 -5.76 -4.18
N ARG A 106 -8.14 -6.58 -5.12
CA ARG A 106 -8.99 -7.41 -5.96
C ARG A 106 -8.31 -8.73 -6.22
N GLU A 107 -9.12 -9.76 -6.47
CA GLU A 107 -8.61 -11.06 -6.88
C GLU A 107 -7.94 -10.93 -8.26
N VAL A 108 -6.72 -11.46 -8.37
CA VAL A 108 -5.98 -11.64 -9.62
C VAL A 108 -5.91 -13.14 -9.87
N LYS A 109 -6.68 -13.60 -10.86
CA LYS A 109 -6.78 -15.01 -11.20
C LYS A 109 -5.59 -15.46 -12.03
N SER A 110 -5.34 -16.77 -12.06
CA SER A 110 -4.23 -17.36 -12.82
C SER A 110 -4.28 -17.09 -14.33
N ASN A 111 -5.47 -16.81 -14.87
CA ASN A 111 -5.68 -16.47 -16.28
C ASN A 111 -5.55 -14.95 -16.57
N GLY A 112 -5.24 -14.13 -15.57
CA GLY A 112 -5.13 -12.66 -15.69
C GLY A 112 -6.46 -11.91 -15.48
N ASP A 113 -7.58 -12.61 -15.29
CA ASP A 113 -8.86 -11.97 -15.01
C ASP A 113 -8.86 -11.31 -13.62
N LEU A 114 -9.50 -10.14 -13.56
CA LEU A 114 -9.60 -9.33 -12.37
C LEU A 114 -10.97 -9.47 -11.72
N GLY A 115 -10.96 -9.80 -10.43
CA GLY A 115 -12.14 -9.79 -9.56
C GLY A 115 -12.67 -8.38 -9.27
N LYS A 116 -13.74 -8.33 -8.49
CA LYS A 116 -14.33 -7.07 -8.02
C LYS A 116 -13.38 -6.37 -7.05
N ILE A 117 -13.38 -5.03 -7.10
CA ILE A 117 -12.61 -4.23 -6.14
C ILE A 117 -13.26 -4.30 -4.77
N LYS A 118 -12.51 -4.76 -3.78
CA LYS A 118 -12.79 -4.62 -2.36
C LYS A 118 -12.00 -3.43 -1.83
N TYR A 119 -12.68 -2.38 -1.38
CA TYR A 119 -12.01 -1.20 -0.86
C TYR A 119 -11.60 -1.38 0.60
N GLY A 120 -10.43 -0.82 0.94
CA GLY A 120 -9.76 -1.06 2.21
C GLY A 120 -9.01 -2.39 2.25
N GLY A 121 -8.45 -2.69 3.41
CA GLY A 121 -7.61 -3.87 3.64
C GLY A 121 -6.25 -3.49 4.21
N LYS A 122 -5.44 -4.50 4.46
CA LYS A 122 -4.08 -4.37 4.97
C LYS A 122 -3.16 -5.35 4.26
N VAL A 123 -1.90 -4.95 4.14
CA VAL A 123 -0.81 -5.82 3.74
C VAL A 123 0.23 -5.84 4.84
N LYS A 124 0.91 -6.98 5.00
CA LYS A 124 1.96 -7.21 6.00
C LYS A 124 3.30 -7.36 5.30
N ILE A 125 4.35 -6.95 5.97
CA ILE A 125 5.72 -7.21 5.52
C ILE A 125 6.09 -8.64 5.92
N THR A 126 6.75 -9.36 5.02
CA THR A 126 7.32 -10.68 5.32
C THR A 126 8.70 -10.82 4.70
N PHE A 127 9.56 -11.62 5.34
CA PHE A 127 10.88 -12.02 4.80
C PHE A 127 10.82 -13.40 4.13
N LYS A 128 9.63 -13.99 4.05
CA LYS A 128 9.41 -15.24 3.34
C LYS A 128 9.09 -14.95 1.89
N ASP A 129 9.88 -15.49 0.99
CA ASP A 129 9.66 -15.51 -0.45
C ASP A 129 8.31 -16.17 -0.73
N PRO A 130 7.36 -15.40 -1.25
CA PRO A 130 6.03 -15.91 -1.55
C PRO A 130 6.02 -16.96 -2.67
N ASN A 131 7.09 -17.06 -3.47
CA ASN A 131 7.21 -18.06 -4.54
C ASN A 131 7.91 -19.34 -4.09
N GLY A 132 8.47 -19.38 -2.87
CA GLY A 132 9.15 -20.56 -2.33
C GLY A 132 10.41 -20.96 -3.10
N ASN A 133 11.07 -20.03 -3.81
CA ASN A 133 12.26 -20.31 -4.61
C ASN A 133 13.55 -20.38 -3.77
N ASN A 134 13.45 -20.71 -2.48
CA ASN A 134 14.54 -20.64 -1.50
C ASN A 134 15.26 -19.27 -1.47
N SER A 135 14.54 -18.20 -1.82
CA SER A 135 15.06 -16.82 -1.70
C SER A 135 14.82 -16.22 -0.30
N ASP A 136 14.39 -17.06 0.64
CA ASP A 136 14.26 -16.81 2.08
C ASP A 136 15.66 -16.56 2.66
N ASP A 137 16.14 -15.33 2.59
CA ASP A 137 17.51 -14.96 2.96
C ASP A 137 17.59 -13.98 4.14
N GLY A 138 16.45 -13.48 4.61
CA GLY A 138 16.37 -12.51 5.70
C GLY A 138 16.87 -11.11 5.32
N TYR A 139 17.19 -10.88 4.04
CA TYR A 139 17.57 -9.59 3.46
C TYR A 139 16.41 -8.99 2.67
N TYR A 140 15.77 -9.78 1.82
CA TYR A 140 14.64 -9.33 1.02
C TYR A 140 13.33 -9.35 1.82
N MET A 141 12.48 -8.38 1.48
CA MET A 141 11.15 -8.20 2.08
C MET A 141 10.10 -8.20 0.98
N TRP A 142 8.93 -8.75 1.25
CA TRP A 142 7.77 -8.76 0.36
C TRP A 142 6.51 -8.25 1.06
N LEU A 143 5.49 -7.95 0.26
CA LEU A 143 4.15 -7.70 0.76
C LEU A 143 3.30 -8.96 0.66
N LYS A 144 2.66 -9.30 1.78
CA LYS A 144 1.68 -10.37 1.86
C LYS A 144 0.33 -9.79 2.25
N GLN A 145 -0.74 -10.29 1.64
CA GLN A 145 -2.10 -9.89 2.01
C GLN A 145 -2.41 -10.31 3.46
N ASP A 146 -3.16 -9.46 4.17
CA ASP A 146 -3.74 -9.84 5.46
C ASP A 146 -5.07 -10.60 5.28
N ASP A 147 -5.59 -11.20 6.36
CA ASP A 147 -6.85 -11.93 6.34
C ASP A 147 -7.99 -11.03 5.83
N GLY A 148 -8.62 -11.47 4.73
CA GLY A 148 -9.69 -10.73 4.06
C GLY A 148 -9.23 -9.66 3.08
N THR A 149 -7.94 -9.55 2.78
CA THR A 149 -7.39 -8.78 1.65
C THR A 149 -7.14 -9.72 0.46
N GLU A 150 -7.49 -9.28 -0.74
CA GLU A 150 -7.27 -10.06 -1.96
C GLU A 150 -5.81 -9.97 -2.42
N ASN A 151 -5.41 -10.88 -3.32
CA ASN A 151 -4.01 -11.09 -3.72
C ASN A 151 -3.40 -10.01 -4.60
N GLY A 152 -4.21 -9.13 -5.18
CA GLY A 152 -3.71 -7.99 -5.95
C GLY A 152 -4.13 -6.63 -5.43
N ASP A 153 -3.36 -5.63 -5.83
CA ASP A 153 -3.67 -4.22 -5.67
C ASP A 153 -4.89 -3.82 -6.51
N ILE A 154 -5.39 -2.59 -6.36
CA ILE A 154 -6.53 -2.12 -7.13
C ILE A 154 -6.28 -2.07 -8.66
N LYS A 155 -5.03 -2.20 -9.13
CA LYS A 155 -4.68 -2.24 -10.57
C LYS A 155 -4.62 -3.68 -11.10
N GLY A 156 -4.53 -4.68 -10.22
CA GLY A 156 -4.40 -6.08 -10.58
C GLY A 156 -2.97 -6.63 -10.54
N ASN A 157 -2.03 -5.92 -9.92
CA ASN A 157 -0.68 -6.42 -9.66
C ASN A 157 -0.69 -7.20 -8.35
N LYS A 158 -0.07 -8.39 -8.29
CA LYS A 158 -0.08 -9.16 -7.05
C LYS A 158 0.81 -8.53 -5.99
N TRP A 159 0.36 -8.54 -4.73
CA TRP A 159 1.15 -8.00 -3.62
C TRP A 159 2.53 -8.65 -3.49
N ILE A 160 2.57 -9.96 -3.75
CA ILE A 160 3.77 -10.79 -3.67
C ILE A 160 4.78 -10.54 -4.80
N GLU A 161 4.37 -9.85 -5.87
CA GLU A 161 5.23 -9.52 -7.02
C GLU A 161 5.93 -8.16 -6.84
N PHE A 162 5.54 -7.38 -5.82
CA PHE A 162 6.22 -6.16 -5.44
C PHE A 162 7.43 -6.47 -4.57
#